data_AF-A0A7K1U721-F1
#
_entry.id   AF-A0A7K1U721-F1
#
_cell.length_a   1.000
_cell.length_b   1.000
_cell.length_c   1.000
_cell.angle_alpha   90.00
_cell.angle_beta   90.00
_cell.angle_gamma   90.00
#
_symmetry.space_group_name_H-M   'P 1'
#
loop_
_entity.id
_entity.type
_entity.pdbx_description
1 polymer ?
#
loop_
_entity_poly.entity_id
_entity_poly.type
_entity_poly.pdbx_seq_one_letter_code
_entity_poly.pdbx_strand_id
1 'polypeptide(L)'
;MDWDEILNPLSPYYQSAMQEQQQLVNLQDGLISSAKSLLASVYPQIYHLESAGYTELDNTIISECVKLSCRLNDIILKYQIER
;
A
#
# COMPACT_ATOMS: atom_id res chain seq x y z
N MET A 1 19.57 9.87 10.59
CA MET A 1 18.49 9.14 11.24
C MET A 1 19.16 8.04 12.06
N ASP A 2 18.90 7.97 13.37
CA ASP A 2 19.51 6.96 14.24
C ASP A 2 18.68 5.66 14.14
N TRP A 3 19.16 4.73 13.33
CA TRP A 3 18.47 3.46 13.08
C TRP A 3 18.41 2.59 14.33
N ASP A 4 19.36 2.72 15.26
CA ASP A 4 19.35 1.94 16.51
C ASP A 4 18.23 2.43 17.44
N GLU A 5 17.91 3.72 17.41
CA GLU A 5 16.80 4.31 18.17
C GLU A 5 15.43 4.02 17.52
N ILE A 6 15.35 3.96 16.19
CA ILE A 6 14.11 3.60 15.46
C ILE A 6 13.79 2.11 15.58
N LEU A 7 14.80 1.23 15.63
CA LEU A 7 14.59 -0.21 15.74
C LEU A 7 14.41 -0.67 17.20
N ASN A 8 14.64 0.19 18.18
CA ASN A 8 14.41 -0.12 19.60
C ASN A 8 12.91 -0.08 19.93
N PRO A 9 12.27 -1.22 20.29
CA PRO A 9 10.83 -1.29 20.55
C PRO A 9 10.35 -0.41 21.72
N LEU A 10 11.26 -0.01 22.61
CA LEU A 10 10.99 0.84 23.77
C LEU A 10 11.11 2.34 23.44
N SER A 11 11.56 2.69 22.25
CA SER A 11 11.73 4.06 21.80
C SER A 11 10.40 4.66 21.30
N PRO A 12 10.11 5.93 21.62
CA PRO A 12 9.00 6.66 20.98
C PRO A 12 9.12 6.69 19.45
N TYR A 13 10.35 6.73 18.91
CA TYR A 13 10.58 6.74 17.46
C TYR A 13 10.17 5.44 16.78
N TYR A 14 10.33 4.29 17.46
CA TYR A 14 9.83 3.00 16.97
C TYR A 14 8.31 3.01 16.88
N GLN A 15 7.62 3.55 17.89
CA GLN A 15 6.16 3.62 17.90
C GLN A 15 5.62 4.48 16.76
N SER A 16 6.23 5.65 16.53
CA SER A 16 5.87 6.52 15.40
C SER A 16 6.14 5.86 14.05
N ALA A 17 7.29 5.22 13.88
CA ALA A 17 7.63 4.49 12.65
C ALA A 17 6.65 3.32 12.38
N MET A 18 6.23 2.61 13.43
CA MET A 18 5.25 1.54 13.30
C MET A 18 3.84 2.05 12.98
N GLN A 19 3.46 3.19 13.53
CA GLN A 19 2.20 3.83 13.18
C GLN A 19 2.17 4.24 11.71
N GLU A 20 3.25 4.85 11.20
CA GLU A 20 3.37 5.22 9.78
C GLU A 20 3.32 3.97 8.88
N GLN A 21 4.08 2.93 9.24
CA GLN A 21 4.07 1.66 8.51
C GLN A 21 2.67 1.03 8.47
N GLN A 22 1.93 1.06 9.59
CA GLN A 22 0.57 0.52 9.64
C GLN A 22 -0.39 1.32 8.76
N GLN A 23 -0.27 2.65 8.73
CA GLN A 23 -1.08 3.50 7.85
C GLN A 23 -0.82 3.20 6.37
N LEU A 24 0.45 3.05 5.99
CA LEU A 24 0.86 2.67 4.65
C LEU A 24 0.29 1.30 4.23
N VAL A 25 0.40 0.29 5.09
CA VAL A 25 -0.14 -1.06 4.82
C VAL A 25 -1.66 -1.01 4.68
N ASN A 26 -2.37 -0.31 5.57
CA ASN A 26 -3.82 -0.17 5.47
C ASN A 26 -4.26 0.51 4.15
N LEU A 27 -3.51 1.51 3.69
CA LEU A 27 -3.77 2.16 2.40
C LEU A 27 -3.54 1.19 1.23
N GLN A 28 -2.46 0.40 1.27
CA GLN A 28 -2.17 -0.63 0.26
C GLN A 28 -3.31 -1.64 0.16
N ASP A 29 -3.74 -2.20 1.29
CA ASP A 29 -4.83 -3.17 1.34
C ASP A 29 -6.14 -2.59 0.78
N GLY A 30 -6.47 -1.35 1.15
CA GLY A 30 -7.64 -0.64 0.64
C GLY A 30 -7.60 -0.40 -0.86
N LEU A 31 -6.45 0.01 -1.40
CA LEU A 31 -6.24 0.21 -2.84
C LEU A 31 -6.35 -1.12 -3.61
N ILE A 32 -5.72 -2.19 -3.12
CA ILE A 32 -5.76 -3.51 -3.75
C ILE A 32 -7.19 -4.04 -3.79
N SER A 33 -7.91 -3.98 -2.67
CA SER A 33 -9.31 -4.43 -2.59
C SER A 33 -10.22 -3.66 -3.55
N SER A 34 -10.05 -2.33 -3.59
CA SER A 34 -10.84 -1.45 -4.46
C SER A 34 -10.53 -1.69 -5.94
N ALA A 35 -9.25 -1.85 -6.29
CA ALA A 35 -8.82 -2.11 -7.66
C ALA A 35 -9.37 -3.45 -8.18
N LYS A 36 -9.29 -4.51 -7.37
CA LYS A 36 -9.87 -5.82 -7.70
C LYS A 36 -11.39 -5.75 -7.91
N SER A 37 -12.08 -5.04 -7.02
CA SER A 37 -13.53 -4.86 -7.11
C SER A 37 -13.92 -4.09 -8.39
N LEU A 38 -13.19 -3.01 -8.69
CA LEU A 38 -13.40 -2.24 -9.91
C LEU A 38 -13.12 -3.08 -11.16
N LEU A 39 -12.00 -3.82 -11.19
CA LEU A 39 -11.64 -4.70 -12.30
C LEU A 39 -12.75 -5.73 -12.58
N ALA A 40 -13.28 -6.38 -11.54
CA ALA A 40 -14.37 -7.34 -11.67
C ALA A 40 -15.67 -6.72 -12.22
N SER A 41 -15.94 -5.46 -11.88
CA SER A 41 -17.12 -4.75 -12.39
C SER A 41 -16.97 -4.29 -13.84
N VAL A 42 -15.77 -3.89 -14.25
CA VAL A 42 -15.50 -3.32 -15.60
C VAL A 42 -15.15 -4.40 -16.62
N TYR A 43 -14.49 -5.47 -16.18
CA TYR A 43 -14.02 -6.57 -17.04
C TYR A 43 -14.51 -7.93 -16.53
N PRO A 44 -15.80 -8.28 -16.70
CA PRO A 44 -16.33 -9.58 -16.27
C PRO A 44 -15.60 -10.78 -16.89
N GLN A 45 -14.96 -10.60 -18.05
CA GLN A 45 -14.14 -11.63 -18.70
C GLN A 45 -12.95 -12.10 -17.86
N ILE A 46 -12.58 -11.41 -16.77
CA ILE A 46 -11.56 -11.93 -15.86
C ILE A 46 -11.94 -13.33 -15.36
N TYR A 47 -13.23 -13.63 -15.19
CA TYR A 47 -13.77 -14.94 -14.79
C TYR A 47 -13.54 -16.07 -15.79
N HIS A 48 -12.98 -15.75 -16.95
CA HIS A 48 -12.68 -16.71 -18.01
C HIS A 48 -11.19 -16.75 -18.35
N LEU A 49 -10.35 -16.06 -17.57
CA LEU A 49 -8.90 -16.13 -17.75
C LEU A 49 -8.35 -17.46 -17.25
N GLU A 50 -7.30 -17.91 -17.91
CA GLU A 50 -6.48 -18.99 -17.39
C GLU A 50 -5.78 -18.56 -16.09
N SER A 51 -5.41 -19.54 -15.26
CA SER A 51 -4.78 -19.28 -13.95
C SER A 51 -3.56 -18.35 -14.06
N ALA A 52 -2.76 -18.47 -15.12
CA ALA A 52 -1.59 -17.62 -15.34
C ALA A 52 -1.97 -16.14 -15.50
N GLY A 53 -3.04 -15.84 -16.25
CA GLY A 53 -3.53 -14.48 -16.44
C GLY A 53 -4.08 -13.87 -15.15
N TYR A 54 -4.74 -14.67 -14.32
CA TYR A 54 -5.16 -14.24 -12.98
C TYR A 54 -3.98 -13.86 -12.09
N THR A 55 -2.95 -14.70 -12.05
CA THR A 55 -1.75 -14.45 -11.25
C THR A 55 -1.02 -13.20 -11.75
N GLU A 56 -0.90 -13.02 -13.06
CA GLU A 56 -0.28 -11.82 -13.64
C GLU A 56 -1.05 -10.54 -13.30
N LEU A 57 -2.39 -10.58 -13.39
CA LEU A 57 -3.25 -9.46 -12.96
C LEU A 57 -3.08 -9.15 -11.47
N ASP A 58 -3.08 -10.18 -10.62
CA ASP A 58 -2.97 -9.99 -9.18
C ASP A 58 -1.63 -9.36 -8.79
N ASN A 59 -0.53 -9.89 -9.33
CA ASN A 59 0.81 -9.35 -9.14
C ASN A 59 0.92 -7.90 -9.62
N THR A 60 0.31 -7.60 -10.77
CA THR A 60 0.30 -6.24 -11.33
C THR A 60 -0.44 -5.27 -10.42
N ILE A 61 -1.64 -5.64 -9.96
CA ILE A 61 -2.44 -4.80 -9.05
C ILE A 61 -1.67 -4.54 -7.76
N ILE A 62 -1.10 -5.57 -7.15
CA ILE A 62 -0.33 -5.42 -5.91
C ILE A 62 0.86 -4.48 -6.13
N SER A 63 1.68 -4.73 -7.17
CA SER A 63 2.85 -3.89 -7.49
C SER A 63 2.48 -2.41 -7.65
N GLU A 64 1.45 -2.12 -8.45
CA GLU A 64 1.06 -0.75 -8.74
C GLU A 64 0.38 -0.06 -7.55
N CYS A 65 -0.42 -0.78 -6.76
CA CYS A 65 -1.01 -0.24 -5.53
C CYS A 65 0.06 0.08 -4.48
N VAL A 66 1.10 -0.76 -4.34
CA VAL A 66 2.24 -0.47 -3.46
C VAL A 66 2.95 0.80 -3.91
N LYS A 67 3.34 0.91 -5.19
CA LYS A 67 3.98 2.13 -5.72
C LYS A 67 3.12 3.38 -5.54
N LEU A 68 1.83 3.27 -5.78
CA LEU A 68 0.88 4.37 -5.61
C LEU A 68 0.80 4.78 -4.14
N SER A 69 0.69 3.83 -3.21
CA SER A 69 0.61 4.11 -1.77
C SER A 69 1.83 4.88 -1.27
N CYS A 70 3.05 4.49 -1.69
CA CYS A 70 4.28 5.19 -1.34
C CYS A 70 4.28 6.62 -1.88
N ARG A 71 3.90 6.80 -3.15
CA ARG A 71 3.80 8.14 -3.75
C ARG A 71 2.76 9.03 -3.05
N LEU A 72 1.63 8.46 -2.66
CA LEU A 72 0.61 9.20 -1.92
C LEU A 72 1.14 9.63 -0.54
N ASN A 73 1.83 8.73 0.16
CA ASN A 73 2.47 9.05 1.44
C ASN A 73 3.51 10.17 1.29
N ASP A 74 4.39 10.08 0.29
CA ASP A 74 5.39 11.11 0.02
C ASP A 74 4.75 12.47 -0.24
N ILE A 75 3.66 12.51 -1.01
CA ILE A 75 2.90 13.74 -1.27
C ILE A 75 2.28 14.28 0.03
N ILE A 76 1.64 13.41 0.82
CA ILE A 76 1.01 13.80 2.09
C ILE A 76 2.05 14.39 3.02
N LEU A 77 3.17 13.69 3.26
CA LEU A 77 4.26 14.15 4.12
C LEU A 77 4.88 15.46 3.63
N LYS A 78 5.07 15.60 2.30
CA LYS A 78 5.64 16.81 1.70
C LYS A 78 4.79 18.06 1.90
N TYR A 79 3.46 17.90 1.90
CA TYR A 79 2.51 19.02 1.98
C TYR A 79 1.73 19.07 3.29
N GLN A 80 2.07 18.23 4.27
CA GLN A 80 1.50 18.28 5.61
C GLN A 80 1.92 19.59 6.26
N ILE A 81 0.95 20.50 6.46
CA ILE A 81 1.16 21.69 7.26
C ILE A 81 1.17 21.23 8.72
N GLU A 82 2.32 21.37 9.39
CA GLU A 82 2.41 21.19 10.84
C GLU A 82 1.35 22.07 11.52
N ARG A 83 0.44 21.45 12.27
CA ARG A 83 -0.54 22.15 13.10
C ARG A 83 0.00 22.32 14.50
#